data_AF-A0A7G9SQH7-F1
#
_entry.id   AF-A0A7G9SQH7-F1
#
_cell.length_a   1.000
_cell.length_b   1.000
_cell.length_c   1.000
_cell.angle_alpha   90.00
_cell.angle_beta   90.00
_cell.angle_gamma   90.00
#
_symmetry.space_group_name_H-M   'P 1'
#
loop_
_entity.id
_entity.type
_entity.pdbx_description
1 polymer ?
#
loop_
_entity_poly.entity_id
_entity_poly.type
_entity_poly.pdbx_seq_one_letter_code
_entity_poly.pdbx_strand_id
1 'polypeptide(L)'
;MSGWRRLLGREAPTTESASGGPALAELQKELAIAHAIDAERRRIYDDLHDDIGSRLLTLLHRVHEPAQQQLVREILQDLRAILARDRGIEGTLLEVLAQLREETEQRLLSRDIELDWRQADDLPDPPLHRAQGMHLFRIGRESVTNAMRHAPVARMRVVVGRVGNDLFFEVTDDGHFDPARIGEGRGTRSMQSRAGELQGNISWQAGTLGGTKVLLRFPLPHVDAPAAAGSTPGDGQGSMHR
;
A
#
# COMPACT_ATOMS: atom_id res chain seq x y z
N MET A 1 1.91 66.63 54.59
CA MET A 1 1.13 67.09 53.42
C MET A 1 1.38 66.06 52.33
N SER A 2 0.48 65.20 51.87
CA SER A 2 -0.99 65.13 51.85
C SER A 2 -1.33 63.64 51.57
N GLY A 3 -2.24 62.98 52.31
CA GLY A 3 -3.56 62.53 51.82
C GLY A 3 -3.48 61.76 50.50
N TRP A 4 -3.76 60.45 50.40
CA TRP A 4 -5.10 59.86 50.53
C TRP A 4 -5.08 58.41 51.05
N ARG A 5 -5.93 58.15 52.05
CA ARG A 5 -6.31 56.87 52.64
C ARG A 5 -7.70 56.50 52.09
N ARG A 6 -7.95 55.22 51.80
CA ARG A 6 -9.21 54.41 51.90
C ARG A 6 -9.54 53.60 50.64
N LEU A 7 -9.52 52.25 50.71
CA LEU A 7 -10.56 51.32 51.23
C LEU A 7 -11.74 51.24 50.23
N LEU A 8 -12.27 50.11 49.73
CA LEU A 8 -12.35 48.68 50.11
C LEU A 8 -12.92 47.90 48.91
N GLY A 9 -12.63 46.59 48.83
CA GLY A 9 -13.58 45.61 48.28
C GLY A 9 -12.99 44.53 47.37
N ARG A 10 -12.98 43.28 47.88
CA ARG A 10 -13.43 42.01 47.24
C ARG A 10 -13.02 41.82 45.77
N GLU A 11 -12.38 40.74 45.33
CA GLU A 11 -12.46 39.31 45.67
C GLU A 11 -11.34 38.64 44.85
N ALA A 12 -10.74 37.56 45.35
CA ALA A 12 -10.15 36.59 44.42
C ALA A 12 -11.32 35.90 43.68
N PRO A 13 -11.16 35.65 42.38
CA PRO A 13 -11.45 34.31 41.91
C PRO A 13 -10.22 33.69 41.25
N THR A 14 -9.95 32.50 41.74
CA THR A 14 -9.21 31.42 41.12
C THR A 14 -9.73 31.07 39.71
N THR A 15 -8.80 30.49 38.93
CA THR A 15 -8.97 29.41 37.93
C THR A 15 -9.71 29.68 36.61
N GLU A 16 -8.94 29.55 35.51
CA GLU A 16 -9.20 28.93 34.19
C GLU A 16 -8.49 29.79 33.11
N SER A 17 -7.56 29.31 32.28
CA SER A 17 -7.46 27.99 31.66
C SER A 17 -5.98 27.58 31.51
N ALA A 18 -5.51 26.72 32.42
CA ALA A 18 -4.37 25.84 32.20
C ALA A 18 -4.88 24.40 32.03
N SER A 19 -5.91 24.21 31.20
CA SER A 19 -6.55 22.91 30.95
C SER A 19 -5.96 22.15 29.74
N GLY A 20 -4.77 22.54 29.28
CA GLY A 20 -4.04 21.81 28.23
C GLY A 20 -2.94 20.86 28.75
N GLY A 21 -2.47 21.03 29.99
CA GLY A 21 -1.31 20.31 30.54
C GLY A 21 -1.54 18.81 30.80
N PRO A 22 -2.57 18.41 31.56
CA PRO A 22 -2.76 17.00 31.90
C PRO A 22 -3.28 16.16 30.73
N ALA A 23 -4.16 16.71 29.88
CA ALA A 23 -4.69 16.00 28.72
C ALA A 23 -3.64 15.78 27.63
N LEU A 24 -2.76 16.76 27.38
CA LEU A 24 -1.65 16.61 26.43
C LEU A 24 -0.58 15.64 26.95
N ALA A 25 -0.30 15.65 28.25
CA ALA A 25 0.63 14.70 28.87
C ALA A 25 0.10 13.26 28.80
N GLU A 26 -1.21 13.06 29.02
CA GLU A 26 -1.84 11.74 28.88
C GLU A 26 -1.80 11.26 27.43
N LEU A 27 -2.14 12.12 26.46
CA LEU A 27 -2.03 11.83 25.02
C LEU A 27 -0.58 11.50 24.59
N GLN A 28 0.41 12.25 25.08
CA GLN A 28 1.82 11.98 24.80
C GLN A 28 2.28 10.65 25.37
N LYS A 29 1.78 10.29 26.56
CA LYS A 29 2.07 9.01 27.20
C LYS A 29 1.40 7.85 26.46
N GLU A 30 0.15 8.00 26.04
CA GLU A 30 -0.53 7.01 25.21
C GLU A 30 0.18 6.81 23.86
N LEU A 31 0.62 7.90 23.21
CA LEU A 31 1.38 7.83 21.97
C LEU A 31 2.75 7.16 22.17
N ALA A 32 3.44 7.47 23.27
CA ALA A 32 4.72 6.84 23.60
C ALA A 32 4.57 5.34 23.87
N ILE A 33 3.50 4.93 24.56
CA ILE A 33 3.18 3.52 24.80
C ILE A 33 2.83 2.83 23.47
N ALA A 34 2.03 3.46 22.61
CA ALA A 34 1.71 2.93 21.29
C ALA A 34 2.97 2.74 20.43
N HIS A 35 3.86 3.73 20.40
CA HIS A 35 5.14 3.65 19.69
C HIS A 35 6.07 2.58 20.28
N ALA A 36 6.11 2.41 21.59
CA ALA A 36 6.92 1.38 22.23
C ALA A 36 6.39 -0.03 21.93
N ILE A 37 5.06 -0.21 21.93
CA ILE A 37 4.43 -1.47 21.52
C ILE A 37 4.72 -1.76 20.05
N ASP A 38 4.65 -0.76 19.17
CA ASP A 38 4.95 -0.92 17.76
C ASP A 38 6.43 -1.21 17.46
N ALA A 39 7.35 -0.61 18.22
CA ALA A 39 8.77 -0.89 18.11
C ALA A 39 9.09 -2.32 18.57
N GLU A 40 8.48 -2.79 19.67
CA GLU A 40 8.69 -4.15 20.16
C GLU A 40 8.04 -5.19 19.24
N ARG A 41 6.86 -4.90 18.68
CA ARG A 41 6.25 -5.73 17.63
C ARG A 41 7.20 -5.85 16.43
N ARG A 42 7.75 -4.73 15.94
CA ARG A 42 8.73 -4.73 14.83
C ARG A 42 9.93 -5.62 15.13
N ARG A 43 10.53 -5.48 16.32
CA ARG A 43 11.66 -6.31 16.75
C ARG A 43 11.33 -7.79 16.76
N ILE A 44 10.20 -8.18 17.35
CA ILE A 44 9.73 -9.58 17.37
C ILE A 44 9.55 -10.11 15.94
N TYR A 45 9.05 -9.28 15.01
CA TYR A 45 8.86 -9.69 13.63
C TYR A 45 10.15 -9.81 12.82
N ASP A 46 11.15 -8.98 13.09
CA ASP A 46 12.46 -9.08 12.46
C ASP A 46 13.19 -10.34 12.94
N ASP A 47 13.16 -10.60 14.25
CA ASP A 47 13.69 -11.83 14.83
C ASP A 47 12.97 -13.08 14.26
N LEU A 48 11.63 -13.03 14.13
CA LEU A 48 10.84 -14.13 13.57
C LEU A 48 11.11 -14.34 12.08
N HIS A 49 11.30 -13.27 11.31
CA HIS A 49 11.64 -13.30 9.89
C HIS A 49 13.00 -13.96 9.68
N ASP A 50 14.00 -13.58 10.48
CA ASP A 50 15.36 -14.06 10.33
C ASP A 50 15.48 -15.51 10.78
N ASP A 51 14.87 -15.88 11.91
CA ASP A 51 14.94 -17.24 12.43
C ASP A 51 14.12 -18.25 11.61
N ILE A 52 12.88 -17.92 11.26
CA ILE A 52 12.01 -18.85 10.51
C ILE A 52 12.35 -18.83 9.02
N GLY A 53 12.66 -17.66 8.46
CA GLY A 53 13.09 -17.51 7.07
C GLY A 53 14.36 -18.31 6.78
N SER A 54 15.37 -18.22 7.65
CA SER A 54 16.62 -18.96 7.50
C SER A 54 16.43 -20.48 7.62
N ARG A 55 15.54 -20.95 8.51
CA ARG A 55 15.24 -22.39 8.66
C ARG A 55 14.50 -22.94 7.45
N LEU A 56 13.53 -22.21 6.91
CA LEU A 56 12.79 -22.60 5.71
C LEU A 56 13.67 -22.55 4.45
N LEU A 57 14.57 -21.56 4.33
CA LEU A 57 15.60 -21.51 3.29
C LEU A 57 16.55 -22.72 3.39
N THR A 58 17.00 -23.05 4.60
CA THR A 58 17.83 -24.24 4.84
C THR A 58 17.11 -25.53 4.44
N LEU A 59 15.80 -25.64 4.72
CA LEU A 59 14.98 -26.76 4.28
C LEU A 59 14.84 -26.82 2.75
N LEU A 60 14.66 -25.66 2.09
CA LEU A 60 14.59 -25.59 0.63
C LEU A 60 15.86 -26.14 -0.03
N HIS A 61 17.04 -25.90 0.57
CA HIS A 61 18.33 -26.41 0.08
C HIS A 61 18.57 -27.90 0.40
N ARG A 62 17.82 -28.49 1.31
CA ARG A 62 17.94 -29.92 1.69
C ARG A 62 16.92 -30.81 1.00
N VAL A 63 15.80 -30.23 0.58
CA VAL A 63 14.74 -30.93 -0.15
C VAL A 63 15.10 -30.98 -1.63
N HIS A 64 15.15 -32.19 -2.20
CA HIS A 64 15.48 -32.41 -3.61
C HIS A 64 14.24 -32.64 -4.48
N GLU A 65 13.08 -32.92 -3.87
CA GLU A 65 11.85 -33.20 -4.59
C GLU A 65 11.15 -31.90 -5.06
N PRO A 66 10.86 -31.73 -6.37
CA PRO A 66 10.30 -30.49 -6.90
C PRO A 66 8.98 -30.05 -6.27
N ALA A 67 8.11 -31.01 -5.93
CA ALA A 67 6.81 -30.74 -5.31
C ALA A 67 6.96 -30.21 -3.87
N GLN A 68 7.89 -30.76 -3.10
CA GLN A 68 8.17 -30.34 -1.72
C GLN A 68 8.91 -28.99 -1.69
N GLN A 69 9.84 -28.75 -2.62
CA GLN A 69 10.44 -27.42 -2.77
C GLN A 69 9.40 -26.34 -3.09
N GLN A 70 8.40 -26.69 -3.91
CA GLN A 70 7.30 -25.79 -4.21
C GLN A 70 6.46 -25.48 -2.97
N LEU A 71 6.17 -26.50 -2.15
CA LEU A 71 5.47 -26.32 -0.88
C LEU A 71 6.24 -25.41 0.10
N VAL A 72 7.56 -25.59 0.23
CA VAL A 72 8.40 -24.72 1.07
C VAL A 72 8.43 -23.28 0.55
N ARG A 73 8.47 -23.09 -0.78
CA ARG A 73 8.33 -21.76 -1.39
C ARG A 73 6.97 -21.13 -1.12
N GLU A 74 5.89 -21.90 -1.17
CA GLU A 74 4.53 -21.44 -0.84
C GLU A 74 4.45 -21.03 0.63
N ILE A 75 4.95 -21.84 1.57
CA ILE A 75 5.00 -21.52 3.01
C ILE A 75 5.83 -20.26 3.28
N LEU A 76 6.98 -20.09 2.62
CA LEU A 76 7.79 -18.86 2.71
C LEU A 76 7.02 -17.62 2.22
N GLN A 77 6.26 -17.77 1.14
CA GLN A 77 5.45 -16.69 0.59
C GLN A 77 4.25 -16.34 1.48
N ASP A 78 3.64 -17.33 2.13
CA ASP A 78 2.55 -17.17 3.07
C ASP A 78 3.03 -16.57 4.39
N LEU A 79 4.18 -17.01 4.91
CA LEU A 79 4.82 -16.38 6.06
C LEU A 79 5.13 -14.91 5.76
N ARG A 80 5.78 -14.62 4.62
CA ARG A 80 5.99 -13.22 4.18
C ARG A 80 4.68 -12.45 4.01
N ALA A 81 3.57 -13.12 3.66
CA ALA A 81 2.25 -12.50 3.57
C ALA A 81 1.66 -12.13 4.93
N ILE A 82 1.77 -13.03 5.90
CA ILE A 82 1.31 -12.83 7.27
C ILE A 82 2.16 -11.75 7.95
N LEU A 83 3.46 -11.73 7.68
CA LEU A 83 4.39 -10.73 8.21
C LEU A 83 4.22 -9.34 7.55
N ALA A 84 4.01 -9.29 6.22
CA ALA A 84 3.57 -8.05 5.55
C ALA A 84 2.18 -7.60 6.04
N ARG A 85 1.41 -8.53 6.61
CA ARG A 85 0.16 -8.27 7.33
C ARG A 85 0.37 -7.76 8.77
N ASP A 86 1.57 -7.42 9.22
CA ASP A 86 1.74 -6.69 10.48
C ASP A 86 2.85 -5.64 10.45
N ARG A 87 3.74 -5.68 9.45
CA ARG A 87 4.76 -4.64 9.20
C ARG A 87 4.24 -3.34 8.56
N GLY A 88 2.93 -3.14 8.46
CA GLY A 88 2.34 -1.89 7.99
C GLY A 88 2.92 -1.39 6.66
N ILE A 89 2.43 -1.90 5.53
CA ILE A 89 2.47 -1.06 4.31
C ILE A 89 1.31 -0.07 4.46
N GLU A 90 1.45 0.85 5.41
CA GLU A 90 0.93 2.20 5.24
C GLU A 90 1.87 2.82 4.23
N GLY A 91 1.36 3.03 3.03
CA GLY A 91 2.15 3.60 1.97
C GLY A 91 1.27 4.19 0.91
N THR A 92 1.80 5.21 0.25
CA THR A 92 1.14 5.83 -0.87
C THR A 92 1.19 4.90 -2.08
N LEU A 93 0.34 5.15 -3.07
CA LEU A 93 0.35 4.37 -4.32
C LEU A 93 1.75 4.33 -4.95
N LEU A 94 2.44 5.47 -4.98
CA LEU A 94 3.77 5.60 -5.57
C LEU A 94 4.81 4.78 -4.82
N GLU A 95 4.74 4.67 -3.50
CA GLU A 95 5.65 3.83 -2.72
C GLU A 95 5.47 2.34 -3.05
N VAL A 96 4.23 1.87 -3.16
CA VAL A 96 3.94 0.48 -3.55
C VAL A 96 4.45 0.19 -4.97
N LEU A 97 4.25 1.13 -5.89
CA LEU A 97 4.73 1.00 -7.27
C LEU A 97 6.26 1.03 -7.35
N ALA A 98 6.93 1.87 -6.58
CA ALA A 98 8.38 1.92 -6.50
C ALA A 98 8.97 0.60 -5.99
N GLN A 99 8.41 0.03 -4.92
CA GLN A 99 8.82 -1.28 -4.41
C GLN A 99 8.59 -2.40 -5.44
N LEU A 100 7.45 -2.38 -6.12
CA LEU A 100 7.14 -3.36 -7.16
C LEU A 100 8.10 -3.24 -8.35
N ARG A 101 8.45 -2.01 -8.75
CA ARG A 101 9.42 -1.74 -9.80
C ARG A 101 10.80 -2.29 -9.43
N GLU A 102 11.30 -1.96 -8.24
CA GLU A 102 12.60 -2.44 -7.75
C GLU A 102 12.66 -3.98 -7.71
N GLU A 103 11.63 -4.64 -7.15
CA GLU A 103 11.58 -6.11 -7.13
C GLU A 103 11.55 -6.68 -8.55
N THR A 104 10.81 -6.05 -9.47
CA THR A 104 10.72 -6.49 -10.87
C THR A 104 12.07 -6.35 -11.56
N GLU A 105 12.73 -5.20 -11.45
CA GLU A 105 14.07 -4.96 -12.01
C GLU A 105 15.07 -6.02 -11.52
N GLN A 106 15.14 -6.25 -10.20
CA GLN A 106 16.04 -7.26 -9.63
C GLN A 106 15.80 -8.67 -10.18
N ARG A 107 14.53 -9.07 -10.33
CA ARG A 107 14.17 -10.39 -10.86
C ARG A 107 14.53 -10.55 -12.33
N LEU A 108 14.28 -9.51 -13.13
CA LEU A 108 14.52 -9.55 -14.58
C LEU A 108 16.01 -9.46 -14.91
N LEU A 109 16.79 -8.68 -14.15
CA LEU A 109 18.25 -8.61 -14.26
C LEU A 109 18.92 -9.98 -14.15
N SER A 110 18.44 -10.84 -13.24
CA SER A 110 18.99 -12.19 -13.07
C SER A 110 18.79 -13.12 -14.28
N ARG A 111 17.98 -12.71 -15.26
CA ARG A 111 17.58 -13.51 -16.43
C ARG A 111 17.82 -12.81 -17.77
N ASP A 112 18.49 -11.66 -17.77
CA ASP A 112 18.77 -10.87 -18.97
C ASP A 112 17.48 -10.47 -19.74
N ILE A 113 16.43 -10.11 -18.99
CA ILE A 113 15.15 -9.64 -19.54
C ILE A 113 15.09 -8.12 -19.41
N GLU A 114 14.81 -7.42 -20.52
CA GLU A 114 14.67 -5.97 -20.53
C GLU A 114 13.32 -5.53 -19.94
N LEU A 115 13.34 -4.51 -19.08
CA LEU A 115 12.15 -3.90 -18.50
C LEU A 115 11.88 -2.50 -19.10
N ASP A 116 10.73 -2.33 -19.74
CA ASP A 116 10.15 -1.05 -20.15
C ASP A 116 9.08 -0.64 -19.12
N TRP A 117 9.49 0.08 -18.07
CA TRP A 117 8.56 0.60 -17.05
C TRP A 117 8.08 2.00 -17.42
N ARG A 118 6.77 2.14 -17.66
CA ARG A 118 6.13 3.42 -18.01
C ARG A 118 5.07 3.77 -16.98
N GLN A 119 5.26 4.90 -16.33
CA GLN A 119 4.33 5.43 -15.34
C GLN A 119 3.89 6.82 -15.79
N ALA A 120 2.59 7.10 -15.73
CA ALA A 120 2.06 8.42 -16.03
C ALA A 120 2.56 9.45 -15.01
N ASP A 121 3.02 10.62 -15.49
CA ASP A 121 3.55 11.69 -14.63
C ASP A 121 2.47 12.33 -13.76
N ASP A 122 1.21 12.28 -14.19
CA ASP A 122 0.04 12.85 -13.51
C ASP A 122 -0.70 11.83 -12.61
N LEU A 123 -0.05 10.70 -12.30
CA LEU A 123 -0.63 9.69 -11.43
C LEU A 123 -0.81 10.27 -10.00
N PRO A 124 -2.03 10.26 -9.44
CA PRO A 124 -2.25 10.73 -8.08
C PRO A 124 -1.59 9.79 -7.08
N ASP A 125 -1.25 10.31 -5.90
CA ASP A 125 -0.59 9.51 -4.86
C ASP A 125 -1.42 9.40 -3.57
N PRO A 126 -2.61 8.76 -3.62
CA PRO A 126 -3.42 8.59 -2.43
C PRO A 126 -2.76 7.60 -1.46
N PRO A 127 -3.01 7.74 -0.14
CA PRO A 127 -2.71 6.66 0.79
C PRO A 127 -3.55 5.44 0.40
N LEU A 128 -2.91 4.28 0.25
CA LEU A 128 -3.64 3.04 0.02
C LEU A 128 -3.99 2.39 1.35
N HIS A 129 -5.19 1.84 1.44
CA HIS A 129 -5.46 0.89 2.52
C HIS A 129 -4.48 -0.28 2.39
N ARG A 130 -4.00 -0.77 3.53
CA ARG A 130 -2.99 -1.83 3.58
C ARG A 130 -3.32 -3.07 2.75
N ALA A 131 -4.60 -3.45 2.72
CA ALA A 131 -5.06 -4.54 1.85
C ALA A 131 -4.85 -4.20 0.38
N GLN A 132 -5.17 -2.98 -0.06
CA GLN A 132 -5.03 -2.55 -1.45
C GLN A 132 -3.57 -2.60 -1.92
N GLY A 133 -2.65 -2.01 -1.14
CA GLY A 133 -1.21 -2.06 -1.46
C GLY A 133 -0.69 -3.49 -1.57
N MET A 134 -1.08 -4.37 -0.63
CA MET A 134 -0.71 -5.79 -0.67
C MET A 134 -1.28 -6.52 -1.90
N HIS A 135 -2.54 -6.27 -2.28
CA HIS A 135 -3.17 -6.90 -3.43
C HIS A 135 -2.51 -6.47 -4.74
N LEU A 136 -2.26 -5.17 -4.92
CA LEU A 136 -1.55 -4.62 -6.07
C LEU A 136 -0.16 -5.25 -6.21
N PHE A 137 0.62 -5.24 -5.12
CA PHE A 137 1.96 -5.83 -5.10
C PHE A 137 1.95 -7.31 -5.48
N ARG A 138 1.03 -8.10 -4.92
CA ARG A 138 0.92 -9.54 -5.22
C ARG A 138 0.51 -9.80 -6.66
N ILE A 139 -0.44 -9.04 -7.19
CA ILE A 139 -0.88 -9.20 -8.59
C ILE A 139 0.28 -8.86 -9.52
N GLY A 140 1.01 -7.76 -9.27
CA GLY A 140 2.19 -7.40 -10.05
C GLY A 140 3.25 -8.50 -10.03
N ARG A 141 3.63 -8.97 -8.84
CA ARG A 141 4.65 -10.01 -8.66
C ARG A 141 4.27 -11.34 -9.32
N GLU A 142 3.00 -11.74 -9.20
CA GLU A 142 2.49 -12.95 -9.82
C GLU A 142 2.45 -12.82 -11.35
N SER A 143 2.13 -11.64 -11.88
CA SER A 143 2.17 -11.36 -13.32
C SER A 143 3.59 -11.52 -13.87
N VAL A 144 4.59 -10.94 -13.22
CA VAL A 144 6.01 -11.10 -13.57
C VAL A 144 6.44 -12.57 -13.48
N THR A 145 6.04 -13.26 -12.41
CA THR A 145 6.38 -14.69 -12.20
C THR A 145 5.77 -15.56 -13.30
N ASN A 146 4.53 -15.31 -13.70
CA ASN A 146 3.85 -16.07 -14.73
C ASN A 146 4.49 -15.86 -16.10
N ALA A 147 4.85 -14.62 -16.46
CA ALA A 147 5.59 -14.35 -17.69
C ALA A 147 6.92 -15.14 -17.75
N MET A 148 7.72 -15.06 -16.68
CA MET A 148 9.02 -15.75 -16.59
C MET A 148 8.92 -17.28 -16.51
N ARG A 149 7.76 -17.83 -16.11
CA ARG A 149 7.55 -19.27 -15.95
C ARG A 149 7.03 -19.92 -17.23
N HIS A 150 6.18 -19.23 -17.99
CA HIS A 150 5.37 -19.84 -19.03
C HIS A 150 5.89 -19.62 -20.45
N ALA A 151 6.76 -18.63 -20.67
CA ALA A 151 7.39 -18.38 -21.96
C ALA A 151 8.87 -17.96 -21.79
N PRO A 152 9.71 -18.21 -22.79
CA PRO A 152 10.96 -17.47 -22.92
C PRO A 152 10.61 -16.02 -23.25
N VAL A 153 10.86 -15.12 -22.31
CA VAL A 153 10.58 -13.69 -22.42
C VAL A 153 11.92 -12.97 -22.50
N ALA A 154 12.08 -12.08 -23.48
CA ALA A 154 13.26 -11.21 -23.60
C ALA A 154 12.92 -9.78 -23.17
N ARG A 155 11.65 -9.37 -23.28
CA ARG A 155 11.19 -8.03 -22.94
C ARG A 155 9.89 -8.07 -22.16
N MET A 156 9.81 -7.23 -21.15
CA MET A 156 8.62 -7.00 -20.36
C MET A 156 8.33 -5.51 -20.32
N ARG A 157 7.06 -5.14 -20.53
CA ARG A 157 6.58 -3.78 -20.33
C ARG A 157 5.61 -3.74 -19.16
N VAL A 158 5.80 -2.76 -18.28
CA VAL A 158 4.82 -2.41 -17.26
C VAL A 158 4.30 -1.00 -17.57
N VAL A 159 2.98 -0.83 -17.62
CA VAL A 159 2.34 0.47 -17.81
C VAL A 159 1.43 0.76 -16.63
N VAL A 160 1.63 1.92 -16.01
CA VAL A 160 0.83 2.39 -14.88
C VAL A 160 0.25 3.76 -15.20
N GLY A 161 -1.06 3.91 -15.05
CA GLY A 161 -1.76 5.16 -15.33
C GLY A 161 -3.09 5.23 -14.60
N ARG A 162 -3.87 6.27 -14.90
CA ARG A 162 -5.21 6.46 -14.37
C ARG A 162 -6.20 6.74 -15.51
N VAL A 163 -7.40 6.18 -15.41
CA VAL A 163 -8.54 6.54 -16.26
C VAL A 163 -9.72 6.89 -15.36
N GLY A 164 -10.09 8.18 -15.34
CA GLY A 164 -11.08 8.67 -14.38
C GLY A 164 -10.56 8.54 -12.95
N ASN A 165 -11.22 7.74 -12.11
CA ASN A 165 -10.77 7.43 -10.75
C ASN A 165 -10.12 6.04 -10.61
N ASP A 166 -10.02 5.30 -11.71
CA ASP A 166 -9.46 3.95 -11.68
C ASP A 166 -7.96 3.98 -11.94
N LEU A 167 -7.20 3.28 -11.11
CA LEU A 167 -5.85 2.84 -11.47
C LEU A 167 -5.95 1.88 -12.66
N PHE A 168 -5.03 2.04 -13.60
CA PHE A 168 -4.75 1.08 -14.66
C PHE A 168 -3.32 0.57 -14.45
N PHE A 169 -3.18 -0.75 -14.26
CA PHE A 169 -1.88 -1.43 -14.12
C PHE A 169 -1.80 -2.58 -15.12
N GLU A 170 -0.90 -2.47 -16.09
CA GLU A 170 -0.70 -3.44 -17.16
C GLU A 170 0.71 -4.03 -17.11
N VAL A 171 0.80 -5.35 -17.23
CA VAL A 171 2.05 -6.08 -17.47
C VAL A 171 1.92 -6.81 -18.79
N THR A 172 2.82 -6.55 -19.74
CA THR A 172 2.87 -7.21 -21.04
C THR A 172 4.25 -7.85 -21.26
N ASP A 173 4.29 -9.13 -21.63
CA ASP A 173 5.51 -9.83 -22.05
C ASP A 173 5.55 -10.07 -23.57
N ASP A 174 6.74 -10.38 -24.10
CA ASP A 174 6.98 -10.75 -25.51
C ASP A 174 7.07 -12.26 -25.77
N GLY A 175 6.54 -13.07 -24.83
CA GLY A 175 6.47 -14.51 -24.95
C GLY A 175 5.33 -15.00 -25.85
N HIS A 176 4.60 -16.02 -25.39
CA HIS A 176 3.45 -16.57 -26.10
C HIS A 176 2.19 -16.51 -25.24
N PHE A 177 1.11 -15.98 -25.81
CA PHE A 177 -0.21 -16.02 -25.19
C PHE A 177 -0.90 -17.36 -25.42
N ASP A 178 -1.23 -18.06 -24.34
CA ASP A 178 -2.01 -19.30 -24.34
C ASP A 178 -3.35 -19.07 -23.63
N PRO A 179 -4.47 -18.89 -24.37
CA PRO A 179 -5.78 -18.67 -23.77
C PRO A 179 -6.26 -19.82 -22.88
N ALA A 180 -5.84 -21.06 -23.15
CA ALA A 180 -6.30 -22.23 -22.42
C ALA A 180 -5.82 -22.24 -20.96
N ARG A 181 -4.74 -21.51 -20.67
CA ARG A 181 -4.16 -21.41 -19.32
C ARG A 181 -4.86 -20.38 -18.43
N ILE A 182 -5.72 -19.53 -18.98
CA ILE A 182 -6.41 -18.49 -18.21
C ILE A 182 -7.47 -19.15 -17.32
N GLY A 183 -7.37 -18.93 -16.01
CA GLY A 183 -8.38 -19.39 -15.04
C GLY A 183 -8.16 -20.82 -14.53
N GLU A 184 -7.34 -21.63 -15.19
CA GLU A 184 -7.04 -23.01 -14.77
C GLU A 184 -6.02 -23.09 -13.62
N GLY A 185 -5.15 -22.08 -13.49
CA GLY A 185 -4.10 -22.01 -12.46
C GLY A 185 -4.55 -21.48 -11.11
N ARG A 186 -3.92 -21.98 -10.02
CA ARG A 186 -4.06 -21.40 -8.67
C ARG A 186 -3.67 -19.92 -8.63
N GLY A 187 -2.65 -19.53 -9.42
CA GLY A 187 -2.17 -18.14 -9.53
C GLY A 187 -3.22 -17.19 -10.15
N THR A 188 -3.79 -17.55 -11.30
CA THR A 188 -4.83 -16.73 -11.97
C THR A 188 -6.09 -16.58 -11.11
N ARG A 189 -6.53 -17.66 -10.43
CA ARG A 189 -7.68 -17.57 -9.50
C ARG A 189 -7.38 -16.68 -8.29
N SER A 190 -6.16 -16.75 -7.74
CA SER A 190 -5.77 -15.85 -6.65
C SER A 190 -5.74 -14.39 -7.10
N MET A 191 -5.23 -14.11 -8.30
CA MET A 191 -5.24 -12.76 -8.85
C MET A 191 -6.66 -12.23 -9.10
N GLN A 192 -7.57 -13.06 -9.63
CA GLN A 192 -8.99 -12.71 -9.78
C GLN A 192 -9.65 -12.38 -8.44
N SER A 193 -9.45 -13.24 -7.43
CA SER A 193 -9.98 -13.00 -6.08
C SER A 193 -9.49 -11.68 -5.50
N ARG A 194 -8.19 -11.40 -5.63
CA ARG A 194 -7.57 -10.16 -5.11
C ARG A 194 -8.01 -8.92 -5.86
N ALA A 195 -8.20 -9.02 -7.18
CA ALA A 195 -8.78 -7.94 -7.97
C ALA A 195 -10.22 -7.64 -7.51
N GLY A 196 -11.00 -8.67 -7.17
CA GLY A 196 -12.31 -8.50 -6.55
C GLY A 196 -12.26 -7.81 -5.18
N GLU A 197 -11.30 -8.17 -4.32
CA GLU A 197 -11.06 -7.50 -3.02
C GLU A 197 -10.66 -6.02 -3.17
N LEU A 198 -10.05 -5.65 -4.30
CA LEU A 198 -9.78 -4.27 -4.69
C LEU A 198 -11.01 -3.52 -5.24
N GLN A 199 -12.18 -4.17 -5.32
CA GLN A 199 -13.36 -3.67 -6.05
C GLN A 199 -13.06 -3.39 -7.53
N GLY A 200 -12.10 -4.13 -8.08
CA GLY A 200 -11.61 -3.98 -9.43
C GLY A 200 -11.88 -5.19 -10.31
N ASN A 201 -11.25 -5.19 -11.48
CA ASN A 201 -11.24 -6.32 -12.40
C ASN A 201 -9.82 -6.62 -12.89
N ILE A 202 -9.62 -7.86 -13.32
CA ILE A 202 -8.39 -8.29 -13.96
C ILE A 202 -8.73 -9.10 -15.22
N SER A 203 -7.95 -8.90 -16.27
CA SER A 203 -8.12 -9.61 -17.54
C SER A 203 -6.78 -10.03 -18.14
N TRP A 204 -6.84 -11.07 -18.97
CA TRP A 204 -5.70 -11.61 -19.72
C TRP A 204 -6.03 -11.56 -21.20
N GLN A 205 -5.12 -11.02 -22.01
CA GLN A 205 -5.30 -10.84 -23.44
C GLN A 205 -3.99 -11.09 -24.18
N ALA A 206 -4.05 -11.26 -25.49
CA ALA A 206 -2.85 -11.21 -26.32
C ALA A 206 -2.21 -9.82 -26.21
N GLY A 207 -0.92 -9.81 -25.89
CA GLY A 207 -0.13 -8.62 -25.65
C GLY A 207 0.33 -7.97 -26.95
N THR A 208 0.56 -6.65 -26.88
CA THR A 208 1.08 -5.88 -28.03
C THR A 208 2.53 -6.23 -28.38
N LEU A 209 3.23 -6.94 -27.49
CA LEU A 209 4.56 -7.49 -27.72
C LEU A 209 4.54 -8.93 -28.26
N GLY A 210 3.36 -9.54 -28.44
CA GLY A 210 3.18 -10.92 -28.91
C GLY A 210 2.90 -11.95 -27.80
N GLY A 211 3.28 -11.65 -26.56
CA GLY A 211 3.07 -12.51 -25.40
C GLY A 211 1.78 -12.22 -24.65
N THR A 212 1.79 -12.40 -23.32
CA THR A 212 0.58 -12.19 -22.50
C THR A 212 0.50 -10.76 -22.01
N LYS A 213 -0.70 -10.18 -22.06
CA LYS A 213 -1.05 -8.95 -21.36
C LYS A 213 -1.95 -9.27 -20.17
N VAL A 214 -1.50 -8.89 -18.98
CA VAL A 214 -2.29 -8.86 -17.75
C VAL A 214 -2.70 -7.43 -17.48
N LEU A 215 -4.00 -7.17 -17.36
CA LEU A 215 -4.53 -5.85 -17.08
C LEU A 215 -5.37 -5.87 -15.81
N LEU A 216 -4.92 -5.16 -14.78
CA LEU A 216 -5.64 -4.86 -13.55
C LEU A 216 -6.21 -3.43 -13.61
N ARG A 217 -7.48 -3.27 -13.23
CA ARG A 217 -8.06 -1.95 -12.94
C ARG A 217 -8.81 -1.98 -11.62
N PHE A 218 -8.67 -0.94 -10.82
CA PHE A 218 -9.43 -0.78 -9.58
C PHE A 218 -9.55 0.70 -9.17
N PRO A 219 -10.60 1.10 -8.45
CA PRO A 219 -10.79 2.48 -8.03
C PRO A 219 -9.74 2.90 -7.00
N LEU A 220 -9.15 4.08 -7.19
CA LEU A 220 -8.27 4.71 -6.20
C LEU A 220 -9.09 5.42 -5.12
N PRO A 221 -8.58 5.50 -3.87
CA PRO A 221 -9.15 6.35 -2.85
C PRO A 221 -9.20 7.80 -3.35
N HIS A 222 -10.32 8.48 -3.11
CA HIS A 222 -10.42 9.90 -3.43
C HIS A 222 -9.41 10.68 -2.60
N VAL A 223 -8.51 11.40 -3.27
CA VAL A 223 -7.76 12.49 -2.63
C VAL A 223 -8.73 13.66 -2.56
N ASP A 224 -9.49 13.74 -1.47
CA ASP A 224 -10.27 14.95 -1.19
C ASP A 224 -9.26 16.10 -1.10
N ALA A 225 -9.37 17.07 -2.02
CA ALA A 225 -8.76 18.38 -1.79
C ALA A 225 -9.27 18.88 -0.43
N PRO A 226 -8.42 19.50 0.42
CA PRO A 226 -8.82 19.90 1.76
C PRO A 226 -10.13 20.67 1.67
N ALA A 227 -11.15 20.15 2.36
CA ALA A 227 -12.45 20.76 2.48
C ALA A 227 -12.24 22.23 2.79
N ALA A 228 -12.62 23.10 1.85
CA ALA A 228 -12.59 24.53 2.05
C ALA A 228 -13.27 24.83 3.38
N ALA A 229 -12.48 25.25 4.35
CA ALA A 229 -12.92 25.55 5.69
C ALA A 229 -14.04 26.59 5.62
N GLY A 230 -15.21 26.19 6.14
CA GLY A 230 -16.23 27.06 6.71
C GLY A 230 -16.57 28.32 5.93
N SER A 231 -17.43 28.22 4.93
CA SER A 231 -18.27 29.35 4.53
C SER A 231 -19.69 29.18 5.07
N THR A 232 -19.91 29.60 6.31
CA THR A 232 -21.20 30.17 6.76
C THR A 232 -21.01 30.83 8.13
N PRO A 233 -21.82 31.84 8.54
CA PRO A 233 -22.75 32.68 7.78
C PRO A 233 -22.53 34.20 8.05
N GLY A 234 -22.67 35.05 7.03
CA GLY A 234 -22.74 36.49 7.21
C GLY A 234 -24.18 36.96 7.41
N ASP A 235 -24.66 36.95 8.66
CA ASP A 235 -25.84 37.72 9.06
C ASP A 235 -25.46 39.21 9.14
N GLY A 236 -26.19 40.06 8.41
CA GLY A 236 -25.90 41.48 8.28
C GLY A 236 -27.04 42.30 7.68
N GLN A 237 -28.18 42.31 8.39
CA GLN A 237 -29.11 43.44 8.59
C GLN A 237 -29.42 44.41 7.43
N GLY A 238 -30.71 44.44 7.07
CA GLY A 238 -31.50 45.69 7.11
C GLY A 238 -31.70 46.46 5.79
N SER A 239 -32.95 46.51 5.31
CA SER A 239 -33.68 47.77 5.11
C SER A 239 -35.06 47.53 4.49
N MET A 240 -36.10 47.74 5.28
CA MET A 240 -37.40 48.24 4.81
C MET A 240 -37.18 49.59 4.11
N HIS A 241 -37.68 49.79 2.90
CA HIS A 241 -38.57 50.90 2.57
C HIS A 241 -39.09 50.88 1.13
N ARG A 242 -40.42 51.02 1.05
CA ARG A 242 -41.31 51.42 -0.05
C ARG A 242 -41.62 50.45 -1.17
#